data_AF-A0A3D2ML45-F1
#
_entry.id   AF-A0A3D2ML45-F1
#
_cell.length_a   1.000
_cell.length_b   1.000
_cell.length_c   1.000
_cell.angle_alpha   90.00
_cell.angle_beta   90.00
_cell.angle_gamma   90.00
#
_symmetry.space_group_name_H-M   'P 1'
#
loop_
_entity.id
_entity.type
_entity.pdbx_description
1 polymer ?
#
loop_
_entity_poly.entity_id
_entity_poly.type
_entity_poly.pdbx_seq_one_letter_code
_entity_poly.pdbx_strand_id
1 'polypeptide(L)'
;RALMEGLSFWLRDNLEALYKHGIVLPYPEIIAIGGVTKATELMQIKAEVTGCRIRVPHISEAAATGAALLAGVGVGAFLSSEEAAAALHHTETTYEPADEARAAYDDIYHKIYLPARHSVLGTKDATEGATIDERRGSAQT
;
A
#
# COMPACT_ATOMS: atom_id res chain seq x y z
N ARG A 1 -0.75 -3.91 -19.08
CA ARG A 1 -0.38 -4.79 -17.95
C ARG A 1 0.98 -4.43 -17.34
N ALA A 2 2.09 -4.46 -18.08
CA ALA A 2 3.43 -4.11 -17.58
C ALA A 2 3.52 -2.79 -16.78
N LEU A 3 2.82 -1.73 -17.21
CA LEU A 3 2.77 -0.46 -16.45
C LEU A 3 2.15 -0.63 -15.05
N MET A 4 1.06 -1.41 -14.92
CA MET A 4 0.39 -1.67 -13.65
C MET A 4 1.27 -2.50 -12.71
N GLU A 5 1.98 -3.48 -13.26
CA GLU A 5 2.96 -4.30 -12.54
C GLU A 5 4.13 -3.43 -12.07
N GLY A 6 4.70 -2.60 -12.95
CA GLY A 6 5.77 -1.65 -12.59
C GLY A 6 5.39 -0.69 -11.46
N LEU A 7 4.18 -0.12 -11.50
CA LEU A 7 3.64 0.73 -10.42
C LEU A 7 3.43 -0.03 -9.11
N SER A 8 3.18 -1.33 -9.17
CA SER A 8 2.96 -2.17 -8.00
C SER A 8 4.28 -2.64 -7.39
N PHE A 9 5.28 -2.94 -8.23
CA PHE A 9 6.65 -3.21 -7.78
C PHE A 9 7.30 -1.98 -7.14
N TRP A 10 7.07 -0.78 -7.69
CA TRP A 10 7.52 0.45 -7.05
C TRP A 10 6.89 0.67 -5.66
N LEU A 11 5.60 0.33 -5.51
CA LEU A 11 4.96 0.37 -4.21
C LEU A 11 5.57 -0.66 -3.25
N ARG A 12 5.81 -1.90 -3.71
CA ARG A 12 6.48 -2.94 -2.92
C ARG A 12 7.87 -2.50 -2.44
N ASP A 13 8.65 -1.91 -3.33
CA ASP A 13 9.98 -1.38 -3.04
C ASP A 13 9.95 -0.29 -1.94
N ASN A 14 8.98 0.62 -2.01
CA ASN A 14 8.76 1.60 -0.93
C ASN A 14 8.41 0.92 0.40
N LEU A 15 7.60 -0.14 0.40
CA LEU A 15 7.25 -0.90 1.60
C LEU A 15 8.48 -1.64 2.16
N GLU A 16 9.30 -2.26 1.31
CA GLU A 16 10.55 -2.91 1.71
C GLU A 16 11.52 -1.90 2.36
N ALA A 17 11.62 -0.69 1.82
CA ALA A 17 12.40 0.39 2.41
C ALA A 17 11.87 0.78 3.81
N LEU A 18 10.55 0.93 3.98
CA LEU A 18 9.94 1.20 5.29
C LEU A 18 10.25 0.08 6.29
N TYR A 19 10.10 -1.19 5.87
CA TYR A 19 10.40 -2.34 6.70
C TYR A 19 11.87 -2.37 7.11
N LYS A 20 12.80 -2.07 6.20
CA LYS A 20 14.23 -1.99 6.51
C LYS A 20 14.53 -0.98 7.62
N HIS A 21 13.81 0.14 7.65
CA HIS A 21 13.91 1.16 8.69
C HIS A 21 13.11 0.84 9.97
N GLY A 22 12.58 -0.37 10.11
CA GLY A 22 11.86 -0.83 11.31
C GLY A 22 10.41 -0.39 11.38
N ILE A 23 9.88 0.24 10.32
CA ILE A 23 8.46 0.62 10.23
C ILE A 23 7.70 -0.60 9.72
N VAL A 24 7.18 -1.40 10.64
CA VAL A 24 6.40 -2.61 10.32
C VAL A 24 4.91 -2.27 10.29
N LEU A 25 4.19 -2.79 9.29
CA LEU A 25 2.74 -2.71 9.24
C LEU A 25 2.17 -3.88 10.07
N PRO A 26 1.56 -3.63 11.26
CA PRO A 26 1.06 -4.69 12.14
C PRO A 26 -0.10 -5.48 11.52
N TYR A 27 -0.76 -4.91 10.52
CA TYR A 27 -1.69 -5.56 9.61
C TYR A 27 -1.32 -5.08 8.21
N PRO A 28 -0.89 -5.94 7.27
CA PRO A 28 -0.46 -5.48 5.95
C PRO A 28 -1.68 -5.05 5.13
N GLU A 29 -2.12 -3.83 5.39
CA GLU A 29 -3.26 -3.18 4.76
C GLU A 29 -2.83 -1.85 4.18
N ILE A 30 -3.32 -1.57 2.98
CA ILE A 30 -3.11 -0.32 2.26
C ILE A 30 -4.48 0.26 1.92
N ILE A 31 -4.74 1.47 2.39
CA ILE A 31 -5.93 2.22 2.00
C ILE A 31 -5.59 3.01 0.74
N ALA A 32 -6.26 2.69 -0.37
CA ALA A 32 -6.07 3.36 -1.66
C ALA A 32 -7.22 4.33 -1.92
N ILE A 33 -6.87 5.58 -2.25
CA ILE A 33 -7.80 6.66 -2.58
C ILE A 33 -7.43 7.33 -3.90
N GLY A 34 -8.33 8.16 -4.43
CA GLY A 34 -8.12 8.94 -5.66
C GLY A 34 -8.54 8.19 -6.93
N GLY A 35 -8.51 8.89 -8.07
CA GLY A 35 -9.12 8.39 -9.32
C GLY A 35 -8.54 7.07 -9.85
N VAL A 36 -7.30 6.73 -9.48
CA VAL A 36 -6.62 5.50 -9.91
C VAL A 36 -7.28 4.24 -9.31
N THR A 37 -8.03 4.36 -8.21
CA THR A 37 -8.70 3.21 -7.57
C THR A 37 -9.81 2.60 -8.44
N LYS A 38 -10.30 3.34 -9.44
CA LYS A 38 -11.26 2.83 -10.44
C LYS A 38 -10.65 1.74 -11.33
N ALA A 39 -9.32 1.67 -11.42
CA ALA A 39 -8.63 0.59 -12.13
C ALA A 39 -8.57 -0.66 -11.24
N THR A 40 -9.64 -1.44 -11.25
CA THR A 40 -9.81 -2.62 -10.38
C THR A 40 -8.67 -3.64 -10.54
N GLU A 41 -8.20 -3.88 -11.77
CA GLU A 41 -7.09 -4.80 -12.01
C GLU A 41 -5.77 -4.30 -11.42
N LEU A 42 -5.53 -2.98 -11.44
CA LEU A 42 -4.36 -2.42 -10.76
C LEU A 42 -4.46 -2.62 -9.23
N MET A 43 -5.65 -2.52 -8.64
CA MET A 43 -5.83 -2.75 -7.19
C MET A 43 -5.54 -4.21 -6.84
N GLN A 44 -6.00 -5.17 -7.65
CA GLN A 44 -5.71 -6.58 -7.46
C GLN A 44 -4.20 -6.88 -7.62
N ILE A 45 -3.55 -6.36 -8.67
CA ILE A 45 -2.10 -6.51 -8.87
C ILE A 45 -1.32 -5.90 -7.69
N LYS A 46 -1.76 -4.75 -7.15
CA LYS A 46 -1.14 -4.19 -5.94
C LYS A 46 -1.26 -5.12 -4.75
N ALA A 47 -2.42 -5.73 -4.53
CA ALA A 47 -2.62 -6.67 -3.45
C ALA A 47 -1.65 -7.86 -3.56
N GLU A 48 -1.59 -8.47 -4.75
CA GLU A 48 -0.75 -9.64 -5.04
C GLU A 48 0.75 -9.33 -4.95
N VAL A 49 1.21 -8.23 -5.56
CA VAL A 49 2.64 -7.85 -5.59
C VAL A 49 3.17 -7.44 -4.22
N THR A 50 2.36 -6.75 -3.42
CA THR A 50 2.76 -6.28 -2.09
C THR A 50 2.46 -7.30 -0.98
N GLY A 51 1.64 -8.30 -1.28
CA GLY A 51 1.06 -9.22 -0.30
C GLY A 51 0.20 -8.52 0.76
N CYS A 52 -0.26 -7.30 0.51
CA CYS A 52 -1.07 -6.51 1.42
C CYS A 52 -2.54 -6.49 0.95
N ARG A 53 -3.48 -6.46 1.88
CA ARG A 53 -4.88 -6.15 1.57
C ARG A 53 -4.97 -4.73 1.05
N ILE A 54 -5.67 -4.50 -0.05
CA ILE A 54 -5.97 -3.16 -0.54
C ILE A 54 -7.43 -2.82 -0.23
N ARG A 55 -7.67 -1.79 0.57
CA ARG A 55 -9.01 -1.26 0.84
C ARG A 55 -9.24 0.03 0.07
N VAL A 56 -10.39 0.13 -0.58
CA VAL A 56 -10.80 1.29 -1.38
C VAL A 56 -12.10 1.84 -0.80
N PRO A 57 -12.05 2.86 0.07
CA PRO A 57 -13.26 3.54 0.53
C PRO A 57 -13.87 4.36 -0.61
N HIS A 58 -15.20 4.27 -0.79
CA HIS A 58 -15.94 4.99 -1.82
C HIS A 58 -16.26 6.42 -1.38
N ILE A 59 -15.22 7.25 -1.29
CA ILE A 59 -15.31 8.67 -0.93
C ILE A 59 -14.86 9.50 -2.13
N SER A 60 -15.79 10.23 -2.76
CA SER A 60 -15.54 10.99 -4.00
C SER A 60 -14.37 11.97 -3.88
N GLU A 61 -14.30 12.70 -2.75
CA GLU A 61 -13.30 13.74 -2.50
C GLU A 61 -12.55 13.47 -1.20
N ALA A 62 -11.92 12.30 -1.08
CA ALA A 62 -11.30 11.81 0.16
C ALA A 62 -10.37 12.84 0.84
N ALA A 63 -9.57 13.58 0.06
CA ALA A 63 -8.69 14.61 0.59
C ALA A 63 -9.46 15.82 1.16
N ALA A 64 -10.47 16.30 0.43
CA ALA A 64 -11.29 17.41 0.89
C ALA A 64 -12.15 17.03 2.10
N THR A 65 -12.68 15.80 2.12
CA THR A 65 -13.37 15.22 3.28
C THR A 65 -12.45 15.18 4.49
N GLY A 66 -11.23 14.67 4.36
CA GLY A 66 -10.25 14.66 5.45
C GLY A 66 -9.95 16.06 5.99
N ALA A 67 -9.77 17.05 5.10
CA ALA A 67 -9.57 18.44 5.49
C ALA A 67 -10.77 19.01 6.26
N ALA A 68 -11.99 18.73 5.84
CA ALA A 68 -13.21 19.16 6.51
C ALA A 68 -13.36 18.52 7.90
N LEU A 69 -13.03 17.23 8.04
CA LEU A 69 -13.04 16.53 9.33
C LEU A 69 -12.04 17.16 10.30
N LEU A 70 -10.81 17.43 9.85
CA LEU A 70 -9.79 18.11 10.67
C LEU A 70 -10.21 19.54 11.05
N ALA A 71 -10.85 20.28 10.14
CA ALA A 71 -11.41 21.59 10.47
C ALA A 71 -12.51 21.48 11.54
N GLY A 72 -13.36 20.44 11.47
CA GLY A 72 -14.36 20.11 12.48
C GLY A 72 -13.75 19.88 13.87
N VAL A 73 -12.64 19.15 13.94
CA VAL A 73 -11.86 19.00 15.19
C VAL A 73 -11.34 20.36 15.67
N GLY A 74 -10.77 21.16 14.76
CA GLY A 74 -10.20 22.48 15.10
C GLY A 74 -11.22 23.49 15.66
N VAL A 75 -12.48 23.39 15.25
CA VAL A 75 -13.58 24.25 15.76
C VAL A 75 -14.37 23.62 16.91
N GLY A 76 -13.97 22.42 17.36
CA GLY A 76 -14.62 21.71 18.47
C GLY A 76 -15.94 21.01 18.11
N ALA A 77 -16.22 20.80 16.82
CA ALA A 77 -17.36 19.99 16.39
C ALA A 77 -17.14 18.48 16.63
N PHE A 78 -15.88 18.05 16.71
CA PHE A 78 -15.46 16.71 17.12
C PHE A 78 -14.36 16.83 18.19
N LEU A 79 -14.31 15.90 19.13
CA LEU A 79 -13.31 15.87 20.21
C LEU A 79 -11.96 15.31 19.75
N SER A 80 -11.94 14.55 18.65
CA SER A 80 -10.73 13.92 18.11
C SER A 80 -10.84 13.62 16.61
N SER A 81 -9.70 13.37 15.96
CA SER A 81 -9.64 12.89 14.57
C SER A 81 -10.31 11.53 14.39
N GLU A 82 -10.20 10.67 15.39
CA GLU A 82 -10.76 9.32 15.42
C GLU A 82 -12.29 9.38 15.46
N GLU A 83 -12.85 10.27 16.29
CA GLU A 83 -14.29 10.54 16.33
C GLU A 83 -14.78 11.11 15.00
N ALA A 84 -14.06 12.10 14.45
CA ALA A 84 -14.41 12.71 13.18
C ALA A 84 -14.40 11.68 12.03
N ALA A 85 -13.40 10.79 12.00
CA ALA A 85 -13.32 9.71 11.03
C ALA A 85 -14.45 8.68 11.21
N ALA A 86 -14.78 8.32 12.45
CA ALA A 86 -15.86 7.37 12.76
C ALA A 86 -17.27 7.91 12.38
N ALA A 87 -17.44 9.23 12.36
CA ALA A 87 -18.68 9.86 11.91
C ALA A 87 -18.90 9.71 10.38
N LEU A 88 -17.84 9.43 9.60
CA LEU A 88 -17.94 9.30 8.16
C LEU A 88 -18.51 7.93 7.77
N HIS A 89 -19.63 7.94 7.07
CA HIS A 89 -20.25 6.73 6.54
C HIS A 89 -19.88 6.56 5.07
N HIS A 90 -19.26 5.44 4.72
CA HIS A 90 -18.93 5.10 3.34
C HIS A 90 -19.03 3.59 3.12
N THR A 91 -19.25 3.18 1.88
CA THR A 91 -18.99 1.80 1.46
C THR A 91 -17.52 1.64 1.10
N GLU A 92 -17.06 0.39 0.95
CA GLU A 92 -15.71 0.11 0.49
C GLU A 92 -15.63 -1.16 -0.35
N THR A 93 -14.58 -1.26 -1.15
CA THR A 93 -14.18 -2.48 -1.85
C THR A 93 -12.82 -2.94 -1.32
N THR A 94 -12.68 -4.25 -1.11
CA THR A 94 -11.44 -4.85 -0.61
C THR A 94 -10.88 -5.83 -1.64
N TYR A 95 -9.57 -5.78 -1.86
CA TYR A 95 -8.81 -6.69 -2.70
C TYR A 95 -7.83 -7.47 -1.81
N GLU A 96 -7.98 -8.79 -1.79
CA GLU A 96 -7.13 -9.68 -1.01
C GLU A 96 -5.97 -10.20 -1.89
N PRO A 97 -4.77 -10.39 -1.31
CA PRO A 97 -3.67 -11.03 -2.02
C PRO A 97 -4.00 -12.51 -2.30
N ALA A 98 -3.66 -12.97 -3.50
CA ALA A 98 -3.72 -14.38 -3.87
C ALA A 98 -2.32 -15.03 -3.78
N ASP A 99 -2.21 -16.14 -3.07
CA ASP A 99 -0.92 -16.80 -2.82
C ASP A 99 -0.29 -17.34 -4.11
N GLU A 100 -1.09 -17.80 -5.08
CA GLU A 100 -0.59 -18.34 -6.35
C GLU A 100 0.10 -17.28 -7.22
N ALA A 101 -0.40 -16.03 -7.18
CA ALA A 101 0.17 -14.92 -7.94
C ALA A 101 1.46 -14.38 -7.32
N ARG A 102 1.61 -14.52 -5.99
CA ARG A 102 2.73 -13.94 -5.24
C ARG A 102 4.08 -14.48 -5.67
N ALA A 103 4.19 -15.81 -5.81
CA ALA A 103 5.45 -16.44 -6.22
C ALA A 103 5.92 -15.99 -7.62
N ALA A 104 4.99 -15.83 -8.56
CA ALA A 104 5.30 -15.33 -9.90
C ALA A 104 5.76 -13.86 -9.86
N TYR A 105 5.11 -13.04 -9.03
CA TYR A 105 5.49 -11.63 -8.88
C TYR A 105 6.80 -11.45 -8.11
N ASP A 106 7.13 -12.29 -7.14
CA ASP A 106 8.43 -12.32 -6.47
C ASP A 106 9.55 -12.57 -7.48
N ASP A 107 9.36 -13.56 -8.35
CA ASP A 107 10.32 -13.89 -9.41
C ASP A 107 10.57 -12.72 -10.35
N ILE A 108 9.50 -12.06 -10.82
CA ILE A 108 9.60 -10.89 -11.70
C ILE A 108 10.25 -9.72 -10.96
N TYR A 109 9.91 -9.51 -9.70
CA TYR A 109 10.44 -8.42 -8.89
C TYR A 109 11.97 -8.51 -8.78
N HIS A 110 12.48 -9.68 -8.40
CA HIS A 110 13.92 -9.89 -8.22
C HIS A 110 14.69 -10.03 -9.54
N LYS A 111 14.15 -10.73 -10.53
CA LYS A 111 14.88 -11.03 -11.77
C LYS A 111 14.79 -9.93 -12.82
N ILE A 112 13.75 -9.09 -12.77
CA ILE A 112 13.48 -8.10 -13.82
C ILE A 112 13.40 -6.68 -13.24
N TYR A 113 12.51 -6.45 -12.28
CA TYR A 113 12.24 -5.10 -11.79
C TYR A 113 13.45 -4.46 -11.10
N LEU A 114 14.06 -5.15 -10.13
CA LEU A 114 15.22 -4.61 -9.40
C LEU A 114 16.41 -4.31 -10.33
N PRO A 115 16.86 -5.23 -11.22
CA PRO A 115 17.92 -4.92 -12.18
C PRO A 115 17.59 -3.72 -13.10
N ALA A 116 16.35 -3.62 -13.57
CA ALA A 116 15.91 -2.53 -14.43
C ALA A 116 15.87 -1.19 -13.67
N ARG A 117 15.38 -1.17 -12.43
CA ARG A 117 15.39 0.02 -11.56
C ARG A 117 16.82 0.52 -11.34
N HIS A 118 17.76 -0.39 -11.11
CA HIS A 118 19.16 -0.09 -10.85
C HIS A 118 19.86 0.55 -12.04
N SER A 119 19.62 0.03 -13.24
CA SER A 119 20.21 0.60 -14.45
C SER A 119 19.67 1.99 -14.78
N VAL A 120 18.40 2.27 -14.45
CA VAL A 120 17.75 3.56 -14.74
C VAL A 120 18.05 4.62 -13.68
N LEU A 121 18.02 4.28 -12.39
CA LEU A 121 18.15 5.26 -11.30
C LEU A 121 19.59 5.44 -10.80
N GLY A 122 20.53 4.57 -11.17
CA GLY A 122 21.94 4.69 -10.81
C GLY A 122 22.24 4.54 -9.30
N THR A 123 21.26 4.18 -8.49
CA THR A 123 21.39 3.95 -7.06
C THR A 123 21.90 2.53 -6.77
N LYS A 124 23.00 2.41 -6.00
CA LYS A 124 23.42 1.13 -5.41
C LYS A 124 22.36 0.64 -4.42
N ASP A 125 22.17 -0.68 -4.35
CA ASP A 125 21.16 -1.35 -3.52
C ASP A 125 21.22 -0.85 -2.09
N ALA A 126 20.21 -0.08 -1.68
CA ALA A 126 19.84 0.03 -0.28
C ALA A 126 19.15 -1.26 0.22
N THR A 127 19.13 -2.31 -0.59
CA THR A 127 18.26 -3.50 -0.50
C THR A 127 18.97 -4.78 -0.04
N GLU A 128 20.26 -4.71 0.32
CA GLU A 128 20.86 -5.77 1.15
C GLU A 128 20.28 -5.67 2.58
N GLY A 129 19.22 -6.44 2.85
CA GLY A 129 18.69 -6.65 4.20
C GLY A 129 17.16 -6.77 4.27
N ALA A 130 16.71 -8.00 4.56
CA ALA A 130 15.37 -8.46 4.91
C ALA A 130 14.25 -8.23 3.88
N THR A 131 13.89 -9.33 3.20
CA THR A 131 12.69 -9.46 2.36
C THR A 131 11.41 -9.33 3.21
N ILE A 132 10.30 -8.92 2.57
CA ILE A 132 8.96 -8.78 3.21
C ILE A 132 8.58 -10.05 4.02
N ASP A 133 9.01 -11.21 3.57
CA ASP A 133 8.69 -12.50 4.18
C ASP A 133 9.37 -12.72 5.55
N GLU A 134 10.60 -12.22 5.73
CA GLU A 134 11.41 -12.47 6.94
C GLU A 134 10.91 -11.69 8.17
N ARG A 135 10.19 -10.58 7.99
CA ARG A 135 9.71 -9.71 9.10
C ARG A 135 8.24 -9.89 9.46
N ARG A 136 7.49 -10.71 8.71
CA ARG A 136 6.10 -11.09 9.04
C ARG A 136 6.02 -12.13 10.17
N GLY A 137 7.05 -12.98 10.30
CA GLY A 137 7.10 -14.04 11.34
C GLY A 137 7.26 -13.52 12.77
N SER A 138 7.70 -12.28 12.99
CA SER A 138 7.93 -11.73 14.33
C SER A 138 6.75 -10.99 14.94
N ALA A 139 5.61 -10.87 14.23
CA ALA A 139 4.42 -10.15 14.70
C ALA A 139 3.27 -11.08 15.16
N GLN A 140 3.51 -12.40 15.26
CA GLN A 140 2.54 -13.40 15.73
C GLN A 140 2.81 -13.91 17.16
N THR A 141 3.51 -13.15 18.01
CA THR A 141 3.69 -13.47 19.44
C THR A 141 3.24 -12.28 20.28
#